data_AF-A0A951N9L9-F1
#
_entry.id   AF-A0A951N9L9-F1
#
_cell.length_a   1.000
_cell.length_b   1.000
_cell.length_c   1.000
_cell.angle_alpha   90.00
_cell.angle_beta   90.00
_cell.angle_gamma   90.00
#
_symmetry.space_group_name_H-M   'P 1'
#
loop_
_entity.id
_entity.type
_entity.pdbx_description
1 polymer ?
#
loop_
_entity_poly.entity_id
_entity_poly.type
_entity_poly.pdbx_seq_one_letter_code
_entity_poly.pdbx_strand_id
1 'polypeptide(L)'
;MSSPRPGSAPLGSAAEEAGRLFAAVEDWARTRTGGLFDGEHLATGAPECSVCPLCQAVSALRQVQPETVEHLLDAAASVLAALRSTLLGPPGGDGAAPDAGSRVEHIDVREG
;
A
#
# COMPACT_ATOMS: atom_id res chain seq x y z
N MET A 1 -2.84 -26.57 35.39
CA MET A 1 -1.99 -25.35 35.49
C MET A 1 -2.21 -24.56 34.21
N SER A 2 -2.77 -23.37 34.35
CA SER A 2 -3.28 -22.55 33.24
C SER A 2 -2.17 -22.02 32.34
N SER A 3 -2.39 -22.09 31.03
CA SER A 3 -1.52 -21.52 30.00
C SER A 3 -1.60 -19.98 30.02
N PRO A 4 -0.48 -19.23 29.94
CA PRO A 4 -0.53 -17.77 29.87
C PRO A 4 -1.12 -17.33 28.53
N ARG A 5 -2.13 -16.44 28.56
CA ARG A 5 -2.65 -15.78 27.34
C ARG A 5 -1.58 -14.81 26.80
N PRO A 6 -1.34 -14.75 25.48
CA PRO A 6 -0.52 -13.70 24.89
C PRO A 6 -1.32 -12.39 24.93
N GLY A 7 -1.15 -11.63 26.01
CA GLY A 7 -1.80 -10.35 26.23
C GLY A 7 -0.84 -9.36 26.87
N SER A 8 -0.52 -8.31 26.10
CA SER A 8 0.14 -7.05 26.49
C SER A 8 1.58 -7.13 27.02
N ALA A 9 2.55 -7.29 26.11
CA ALA A 9 3.87 -6.72 26.34
C ALA A 9 3.79 -5.18 26.23
N PRO A 10 4.57 -4.40 27.01
CA PRO A 10 4.65 -2.96 26.82
C PRO A 10 5.14 -2.68 25.40
N LEU A 11 4.32 -1.98 24.61
CA LEU A 11 4.68 -1.58 23.25
C LEU A 11 5.90 -0.66 23.36
N GLY A 12 6.96 -0.96 22.60
CA GLY A 12 8.09 -0.06 22.44
C GLY A 12 7.64 1.25 21.75
N SER A 13 8.59 2.11 21.42
CA SER A 13 8.24 3.29 20.60
C SER A 13 7.58 2.84 19.29
N ALA A 14 6.58 3.58 18.80
CA ALA A 14 5.89 3.24 17.56
C ALA A 14 6.86 3.14 16.36
N ALA A 15 7.92 3.95 16.37
CA ALA A 15 8.98 3.88 15.37
C ALA A 15 9.75 2.54 15.41
N GLU A 16 10.00 2.02 16.61
CA GLU A 16 10.71 0.75 16.78
C GLU A 16 9.85 -0.45 16.37
N GLU A 17 8.56 -0.46 16.73
CA GLU A 17 7.62 -1.49 16.28
C GLU A 17 7.37 -1.41 14.76
N ALA A 18 7.30 -0.21 14.19
CA ALA A 18 7.24 -0.02 12.75
C ALA A 18 8.50 -0.58 12.07
N GLY A 19 9.69 -0.32 12.61
CA GLY A 19 10.94 -0.89 12.12
C GLY A 19 10.95 -2.42 12.12
N ARG A 20 10.44 -3.03 13.20
CA ARG A 20 10.28 -4.50 13.30
C ARG A 20 9.28 -5.04 12.29
N LEU A 21 8.17 -4.33 12.08
CA LEU A 21 7.16 -4.68 11.07
C LEU A 21 7.77 -4.63 9.66
N PHE A 22 8.46 -3.55 9.31
CA PHE A 22 9.08 -3.39 7.99
C PHE A 22 10.14 -4.47 7.74
N ALA A 23 10.99 -4.77 8.72
CA ALA A 23 11.97 -5.84 8.61
C ALA A 23 11.31 -7.21 8.38
N ALA A 24 10.21 -7.51 9.09
CA ALA A 24 9.45 -8.75 8.88
C ALA A 24 8.80 -8.80 7.49
N VAL A 25 8.31 -7.67 6.98
CA VAL A 25 7.75 -7.56 5.63
C VAL A 25 8.82 -7.75 4.55
N GLU A 26 10.03 -7.18 4.72
CA GLU A 26 11.15 -7.35 3.78
C GLU A 26 11.67 -8.79 3.74
N ASP A 27 11.78 -9.44 4.89
CA ASP A 27 12.19 -10.85 5.00
C ASP A 27 11.15 -11.79 4.38
N TRP A 28 9.88 -11.52 4.68
CA TRP A 28 8.76 -12.18 4.05
C TRP A 28 8.75 -12.00 2.52
N ALA A 29 8.96 -10.77 2.04
CA ALA A 29 8.99 -10.45 0.62
C ALA A 29 10.11 -11.22 -0.08
N ARG A 30 11.33 -11.23 0.48
CA ARG A 30 12.45 -12.02 -0.05
C ARG A 30 12.13 -13.51 -0.12
N THR A 31 11.46 -14.04 0.90
CA THR A 31 11.14 -15.48 0.98
C THR A 31 9.97 -15.89 0.07
N ARG A 32 8.92 -15.07 -0.06
CA ARG A 32 7.69 -15.44 -0.77
C ARG A 32 7.69 -15.01 -2.24
N THR A 33 8.36 -13.92 -2.61
CA THR A 33 8.50 -13.54 -4.03
C THR A 33 9.28 -14.58 -4.84
N GLY A 34 10.21 -15.31 -4.21
CA GLY A 34 10.95 -16.40 -4.87
C GLY A 34 10.11 -17.61 -5.31
N GLY A 35 8.89 -17.81 -4.77
CA GLY A 35 8.01 -18.95 -5.11
C GLY A 35 6.62 -18.56 -5.64
N LEU A 36 6.30 -17.27 -5.70
CA LEU A 36 5.03 -16.76 -6.25
C LEU A 36 4.98 -16.80 -7.79
N PHE A 37 6.13 -16.98 -8.44
CA PHE A 37 6.26 -16.98 -9.90
C PHE A 37 6.39 -18.38 -10.52
N ASP A 38 6.24 -19.46 -9.73
CA ASP A 38 6.01 -20.81 -10.28
C ASP A 38 4.61 -20.87 -10.91
N GLY A 39 4.54 -20.31 -12.13
CA GLY A 39 3.33 -19.85 -12.81
C GLY A 39 2.55 -20.91 -13.57
N GLU A 40 2.74 -22.19 -13.26
CA GLU A 40 2.08 -23.31 -13.95
C GLU A 40 0.62 -23.51 -13.46
N HIS A 41 0.31 -23.09 -12.22
CA HIS A 41 -1.02 -23.27 -11.61
C HIS A 41 -1.76 -21.97 -11.27
N LEU A 42 -1.18 -20.82 -11.57
CA LEU A 42 -1.74 -19.51 -11.22
C LEU A 42 -2.43 -18.86 -12.42
N ALA A 43 -3.58 -18.23 -12.18
CA ALA A 43 -4.35 -17.49 -13.17
C ALA A 43 -4.77 -18.32 -14.41
N THR A 44 -5.21 -19.57 -14.19
CA THR A 44 -5.73 -20.48 -15.24
C THR A 44 -7.08 -20.05 -15.82
N GLY A 45 -7.67 -18.97 -15.30
CA GLY A 45 -8.97 -18.42 -15.75
C GLY A 45 -10.19 -19.06 -15.08
N ALA A 46 -9.98 -19.90 -14.06
CA ALA A 46 -11.06 -20.49 -13.30
C ALA A 46 -11.78 -19.42 -12.40
N PRO A 47 -13.05 -19.62 -11.99
CA PRO A 47 -13.87 -18.59 -11.34
C PRO A 47 -13.36 -18.13 -9.96
N GLU A 48 -12.80 -19.03 -9.18
CA GLU A 48 -12.03 -18.78 -7.95
C GLU A 48 -10.77 -17.92 -8.16
N CYS A 49 -10.18 -17.89 -9.36
CA CYS A 49 -9.11 -16.94 -9.71
C CYS A 49 -9.61 -15.50 -9.87
N SER A 50 -10.89 -15.29 -10.20
CA SER A 50 -11.46 -13.95 -10.39
C SER A 50 -11.66 -13.17 -9.08
N VAL A 51 -11.69 -13.87 -7.94
CA VAL A 51 -11.89 -13.28 -6.60
C VAL A 51 -10.63 -13.32 -5.74
N CYS A 52 -9.59 -14.04 -6.17
CA CYS A 52 -8.33 -14.14 -5.46
C CYS A 52 -7.46 -12.90 -5.77
N PRO A 53 -7.08 -12.07 -4.77
CA PRO A 53 -6.31 -10.84 -5.00
C PRO A 53 -4.92 -11.12 -5.60
N LEU A 54 -4.34 -12.29 -5.29
CA LEU A 54 -3.07 -12.70 -5.86
C LEU A 54 -3.20 -13.05 -7.34
N CYS A 55 -4.25 -13.77 -7.73
CA CYS A 55 -4.49 -14.11 -9.14
C CYS A 55 -4.78 -12.86 -9.97
N GLN A 56 -5.56 -11.91 -9.43
CA GLN A 56 -5.79 -10.62 -10.09
C GLN A 56 -4.48 -9.84 -10.31
N ALA A 57 -3.60 -9.80 -9.30
CA ALA A 57 -2.30 -9.15 -9.42
C ALA A 57 -1.42 -9.81 -10.49
N VAL A 58 -1.32 -11.16 -10.51
CA VAL A 58 -0.54 -11.88 -11.53
C VAL A 58 -1.11 -11.66 -12.93
N SER A 59 -2.43 -11.71 -13.10
CA SER A 59 -3.09 -11.40 -14.37
C SER A 59 -2.81 -9.97 -14.84
N ALA A 60 -2.80 -8.99 -13.92
CA ALA A 60 -2.44 -7.61 -14.23
C ALA A 60 -0.98 -7.50 -14.66
N LEU A 61 -0.03 -8.10 -13.91
CA LEU A 61 1.39 -8.07 -14.26
C LEU A 61 1.68 -8.73 -15.62
N ARG A 62 1.00 -9.82 -15.99
CA ARG A 62 1.18 -10.47 -17.30
C ARG A 62 0.65 -9.64 -18.48
N GLN A 63 -0.30 -8.74 -18.24
CA GLN A 63 -0.89 -7.88 -19.27
C GLN A 63 -0.13 -6.57 -19.47
N VAL A 64 0.72 -6.18 -18.51
CA VAL A 64 1.52 -4.95 -18.62
C VAL A 64 2.71 -5.21 -19.53
N GLN A 65 2.77 -4.48 -20.64
CA GLN A 65 3.93 -4.49 -21.53
C GLN A 65 5.09 -3.68 -20.91
N PRO A 66 6.35 -4.13 -21.05
CA PRO A 66 7.50 -3.55 -20.34
C PRO A 66 7.69 -2.06 -20.64
N GLU A 67 7.29 -1.58 -21.82
CA GLU A 67 7.37 -0.18 -22.22
C GLU A 67 6.47 0.74 -21.37
N THR A 68 5.42 0.19 -20.75
CA THR A 68 4.45 0.98 -19.95
C THR A 68 4.75 0.94 -18.46
N VAL A 69 5.66 0.06 -18.01
CA VAL A 69 5.99 -0.10 -16.58
C VAL A 69 6.57 1.18 -15.99
N GLU A 70 7.47 1.86 -16.71
CA GLU A 70 8.09 3.11 -16.26
C GLU A 70 7.03 4.19 -15.96
N HIS A 71 6.11 4.43 -16.89
CA HIS A 71 5.01 5.39 -16.72
C HIS A 71 4.04 4.97 -15.60
N LEU A 72 3.81 3.67 -15.46
CA LEU A 72 2.97 3.13 -14.39
C LEU A 72 3.61 3.30 -13.01
N LEU A 73 4.93 3.14 -12.89
CA LEU A 73 5.66 3.33 -11.64
C LEU A 73 5.64 4.79 -11.19
N ASP A 74 5.78 5.73 -12.12
CA ASP A 74 5.72 7.17 -11.83
C ASP A 74 4.31 7.57 -11.37
N ALA A 75 3.27 7.07 -12.06
CA ALA A 75 1.89 7.23 -11.63
C ALA A 75 1.63 6.58 -10.25
N ALA A 76 2.13 5.36 -10.03
CA ALA A 76 2.00 4.66 -8.75
C ALA A 76 2.69 5.40 -7.61
N ALA A 77 3.84 6.04 -7.85
CA ALA A 77 4.53 6.86 -6.86
C ALA A 77 3.67 8.06 -6.42
N SER A 78 2.99 8.72 -7.36
CA SER A 78 2.07 9.83 -7.04
C SER A 78 0.86 9.38 -6.22
N VAL A 79 0.28 8.21 -6.56
CA VAL A 79 -0.83 7.61 -5.81
C VAL A 79 -0.40 7.21 -4.39
N LEU A 80 0.77 6.57 -4.26
CA LEU A 80 1.33 6.21 -2.95
C LEU A 80 1.62 7.44 -2.10
N ALA A 81 2.10 8.54 -2.69
CA ALA A 81 2.30 9.80 -1.97
C ALA A 81 0.97 10.38 -1.46
N ALA A 82 -0.07 10.36 -2.28
CA ALA A 82 -1.42 10.80 -1.89
C ALA A 82 -2.06 9.87 -0.83
N LEU A 83 -1.84 8.56 -0.92
CA LEU A 83 -2.26 7.62 0.12
C LEU A 83 -1.55 7.92 1.45
N ARG A 84 -0.25 8.21 1.42
CA ARG A 84 0.50 8.54 2.65
C ARG A 84 0.01 9.82 3.30
N SER A 85 -0.28 10.86 2.52
CA SER A 85 -0.81 12.12 3.07
C SER A 85 -2.20 11.95 3.69
N THR A 86 -3.03 11.08 3.13
CA THR A 86 -4.37 10.78 3.66
C THR A 86 -4.36 9.84 4.86
N LEU A 87 -3.50 8.82 4.88
CA LEU A 87 -3.47 7.80 5.93
C LEU A 87 -2.59 8.15 7.13
N LEU A 88 -1.45 8.79 6.94
CA LEU A 88 -0.51 9.03 8.04
C LEU A 88 -0.77 10.36 8.76
N GLY A 89 -1.54 11.28 8.14
CA GLY A 89 -1.63 12.67 8.62
C GLY A 89 -0.24 13.35 8.64
N PRO A 90 -0.17 14.68 8.80
CA PRO A 90 1.12 15.32 9.05
C PRO A 90 1.75 14.72 10.32
N PRO A 91 3.07 14.47 10.38
CA PRO A 91 3.72 14.14 11.64
C PRO A 91 3.38 15.28 12.61
N GLY A 92 2.79 14.94 13.75
CA GLY A 92 2.20 15.88 14.69
C GLY A 92 3.03 17.15 14.84
N GLY A 93 2.51 18.25 14.28
CA GLY A 93 3.02 19.58 14.53
C GLY A 93 2.44 20.05 15.85
N ASP A 94 3.26 20.05 16.90
CA ASP A 94 2.95 20.79 18.11
C ASP A 94 2.78 22.28 17.77
N GLY A 95 1.53 22.75 17.82
CA GLY A 95 1.14 24.14 18.06
C GLY A 95 1.33 25.16 16.93
N ALA A 96 0.28 25.38 16.13
CA ALA A 96 -0.21 26.72 15.75
C ALA A 96 -1.62 26.60 15.14
N ALA A 97 -2.47 27.59 15.43
CA ALA A 97 -3.92 27.63 15.26
C ALA A 97 -4.45 27.37 13.82
N PRO A 98 -5.74 26.97 13.66
CA PRO A 98 -6.37 26.82 12.35
C PRO A 98 -6.64 28.19 11.74
N ASP A 99 -5.93 28.54 10.66
CA ASP A 99 -6.42 29.57 9.74
C ASP A 99 -7.34 28.88 8.72
N ALA A 100 -8.61 29.26 8.79
CA ALA A 100 -9.67 28.79 7.93
C ALA A 100 -9.44 29.29 6.49
N GLY A 101 -8.65 28.53 5.73
CA GLY A 101 -8.34 28.79 4.32
C GLY A 101 -8.74 27.67 3.37
N SER A 102 -9.75 26.88 3.71
CA SER A 102 -10.42 25.99 2.74
C SER A 102 -11.56 26.75 2.06
N ARG A 103 -11.29 27.29 0.87
CA ARG A 103 -12.35 27.57 -0.10
C ARG A 103 -11.80 27.29 -1.49
N VAL A 104 -12.16 26.10 -1.97
CA VAL A 104 -12.12 25.67 -3.37
C VAL A 104 -12.27 26.87 -4.31
N GLU A 105 -11.30 27.07 -5.20
CA GLU A 105 -11.44 28.07 -6.27
C GLU A 105 -12.46 27.58 -7.29
N HIS A 106 -13.50 28.38 -7.51
CA HIS A 106 -14.46 28.16 -8.57
C HIS A 106 -13.84 28.57 -9.90
N ILE A 107 -13.66 27.61 -10.80
CA ILE A 107 -13.23 27.84 -12.18
C ILE A 107 -14.49 28.03 -13.04
N ASP A 108 -14.73 29.25 -13.51
CA ASP A 108 -15.77 29.52 -14.51
C ASP A 108 -15.24 29.21 -15.92
N VAL A 109 -15.81 28.19 -16.56
CA VAL A 109 -15.54 27.87 -17.96
C VAL A 109 -16.31 28.85 -18.84
N ARG A 110 -15.59 29.78 -19.49
CA ARG A 110 -16.15 30.73 -20.45
C ARG A 110 -16.56 29.98 -21.72
N GLU A 111 -17.83 29.65 -21.86
CA GLU A 111 -18.41 29.27 -23.15
C GLU A 111 -18.57 30.51 -24.03
N GLY A 112 -17.89 30.49 -25.18
CA GLY A 112 -17.96 31.51 -26.23
C GLY A 112 -17.48 30.93 -27.55
#